data_AF-A0A3S0XQG3-F1
#
_entry.id   AF-A0A3S0XQG3-F1
#
_cell.length_a   1.000
_cell.length_b   1.000
_cell.length_c   1.000
_cell.angle_alpha   90.00
_cell.angle_beta   90.00
_cell.angle_gamma   90.00
#
_symmetry.space_group_name_H-M   'P 1'
#
loop_
_entity.id
_entity.type
_entity.pdbx_description
1 polymer ?
#
loop_
_entity_poly.entity_id
_entity_poly.type
_entity_poly.pdbx_seq_one_letter_code
_entity_poly.pdbx_strand_id
1 'polypeptide(L)'
;MRGRARLLAAGALAVVVVAGVSGCATEEVDGEAHADTAARQQFLATTFEERMAAATEQFSSGSDLAGLEYVSILGGADEFDLTREVTLVGEPATVVVRESSSREGDTIDLYHEGGSDTDFLLLGSMFSELSPTLWTEVPTVIGAEDDPCLLPASRIFCGATAALAAEEGNEAPIYDLSTDDAGVSRISVTTSLANLAAQAGTLALPSGLVDAETVDEGSVATITIQSDAEGAFTALELSAPLGGESGRLLVGFESTGAVDEDEVPAAPSPFDVTTIDASDVDAFYEEIQRLRDE
;
A
#
# COMPACT_ATOMS: atom_id res chain seq x y z
N MET A 1 -12.83 25.98 -74.91
CA MET A 1 -14.26 26.25 -75.13
C MET A 1 -14.90 26.48 -73.76
N ARG A 2 -15.28 27.73 -73.45
CA ARG A 2 -16.68 28.19 -73.26
C ARG A 2 -17.45 27.31 -72.24
N GLY A 3 -17.97 27.80 -71.11
CA GLY A 3 -18.29 29.19 -70.77
C GLY A 3 -18.67 29.41 -69.31
N ARG A 4 -18.77 30.70 -69.00
CA ARG A 4 -19.22 31.30 -67.74
C ARG A 4 -20.72 31.10 -67.53
N ALA A 5 -21.14 30.96 -66.27
CA ALA A 5 -22.35 31.60 -65.77
C ALA A 5 -22.22 31.84 -64.26
N ARG A 6 -22.09 33.12 -63.89
CA ARG A 6 -22.38 33.61 -62.53
C ARG A 6 -23.90 33.73 -62.41
N LEU A 7 -24.46 33.39 -61.24
CA LEU A 7 -25.69 34.00 -60.76
C LEU A 7 -25.65 34.09 -59.22
N LEU A 8 -25.73 35.33 -58.77
CA LEU A 8 -25.92 35.78 -57.39
C LEU A 8 -27.43 35.81 -57.08
N ALA A 9 -27.83 35.35 -55.89
CA ALA A 9 -29.00 35.79 -55.12
C ALA A 9 -28.93 35.06 -53.76
N ALA A 10 -28.54 35.70 -52.65
CA ALA A 10 -29.32 36.65 -51.84
C ALA A 10 -30.62 36.05 -51.26
N GLY A 11 -30.64 35.88 -49.93
CA GLY A 11 -31.87 35.93 -49.14
C GLY A 11 -32.24 34.66 -48.38
N ALA A 12 -31.92 34.62 -47.08
CA ALA A 12 -32.91 34.65 -45.99
C ALA A 12 -32.31 34.05 -44.71
N LEU A 13 -32.06 34.91 -43.74
CA LEU A 13 -31.95 34.56 -42.33
C LEU A 13 -33.18 33.72 -41.91
N ALA A 14 -32.95 32.54 -41.36
CA ALA A 14 -33.87 31.88 -40.45
C ALA A 14 -33.03 31.32 -39.29
N VAL A 15 -32.63 32.22 -38.39
CA VAL A 15 -32.14 31.84 -37.07
C VAL A 15 -33.37 31.36 -36.30
N VAL A 16 -33.62 30.05 -36.32
CA VAL A 16 -34.56 29.42 -35.40
C VAL A 16 -33.84 29.30 -34.07
N VAL A 17 -34.01 30.32 -33.23
CA VAL A 17 -33.74 30.22 -31.79
C VAL A 17 -34.77 29.23 -31.24
N VAL A 18 -34.40 27.95 -31.18
CA VAL A 18 -35.09 26.99 -30.30
C VAL A 18 -34.64 27.36 -28.89
N ALA A 19 -35.36 28.32 -28.29
CA ALA A 19 -35.36 28.52 -26.85
C ALA A 19 -35.98 27.24 -26.24
N GLY A 20 -35.12 26.24 -26.02
CA GLY A 20 -35.45 25.11 -25.18
C GLY A 20 -35.82 25.66 -23.82
N VAL A 21 -37.09 25.48 -23.48
CA VAL A 21 -37.66 25.81 -22.17
C VAL A 21 -37.07 24.82 -21.17
N SER A 22 -35.80 25.00 -20.78
CA SER A 22 -35.33 24.51 -19.49
C SER A 22 -35.98 25.42 -18.45
N GLY A 23 -37.19 25.06 -18.03
CA GLY A 23 -37.78 25.63 -16.83
C GLY A 23 -36.90 25.27 -15.65
N CYS A 24 -35.91 26.11 -15.35
CA CYS A 24 -35.42 26.27 -14.00
C CYS A 24 -36.63 26.78 -13.21
N ALA A 25 -37.40 25.87 -12.63
CA ALA A 25 -38.42 26.22 -11.66
C ALA A 25 -37.68 26.88 -10.49
N THR A 26 -37.63 28.21 -10.51
CA THR A 26 -37.31 29.05 -9.35
C THR A 26 -38.55 29.08 -8.46
N GLU A 27 -38.93 27.92 -7.93
CA GLU A 27 -39.78 27.89 -6.75
C GLU A 27 -38.84 28.17 -5.58
N GLU A 28 -39.10 29.24 -4.82
CA GLU A 28 -38.35 29.51 -3.59
C GLU A 28 -38.61 28.34 -2.65
N VAL A 29 -37.63 27.43 -2.55
CA VAL A 29 -37.66 26.34 -1.58
C VAL A 29 -37.36 26.96 -0.22
N ASP A 30 -38.40 27.20 0.57
CA ASP A 30 -38.26 27.52 1.99
C ASP A 30 -37.74 26.27 2.73
N GLY A 31 -36.45 26.27 3.07
CA GLY A 31 -35.79 25.23 3.85
C GLY A 31 -34.32 25.54 4.05
N GLU A 32 -33.77 25.21 5.22
CA GLU A 32 -32.32 25.21 5.42
C GLU A 32 -31.77 23.91 4.83
N ALA A 33 -30.81 24.01 3.91
CA ALA A 33 -30.09 22.85 3.40
C ALA A 33 -29.23 22.27 4.53
N HIS A 34 -29.59 21.10 5.03
CA HIS A 34 -28.77 20.33 5.95
C HIS A 34 -28.05 19.23 5.16
N ALA A 35 -26.74 19.08 5.39
CA ALA A 35 -26.00 17.96 4.83
C ALA A 35 -26.53 16.65 5.43
N ASP A 36 -26.87 15.68 4.57
CA ASP A 36 -27.17 14.32 5.00
C ASP A 36 -25.85 13.62 5.34
N THR A 37 -25.44 13.71 6.60
CA THR A 37 -24.19 13.13 7.09
C THR A 37 -24.19 11.60 6.93
N ALA A 38 -25.34 10.94 7.05
CA ALA A 38 -25.42 9.49 6.91
C ALA A 38 -25.21 9.07 5.46
N ALA A 39 -25.88 9.72 4.50
CA ALA A 39 -25.67 9.47 3.08
C ALA A 39 -24.23 9.79 2.65
N ARG A 40 -23.63 10.87 3.19
CA ARG A 40 -22.21 11.19 2.95
C ARG A 40 -21.29 10.07 3.45
N GLN A 41 -21.45 9.63 4.69
CA GLN A 41 -20.59 8.57 5.25
C GLN A 41 -20.76 7.25 4.50
N GLN A 42 -21.97 6.90 4.07
CA GLN A 42 -22.20 5.74 3.23
C GLN A 42 -21.47 5.83 1.89
N PHE A 43 -21.56 6.97 1.20
CA PHE A 43 -20.84 7.20 -0.05
C PHE A 43 -19.32 7.04 0.12
N LEU A 44 -18.77 7.61 1.19
CA LEU A 44 -17.35 7.53 1.49
C LEU A 44 -16.91 6.11 1.84
N ALA A 45 -17.70 5.37 2.63
CA ALA A 45 -17.44 3.97 2.93
C ALA A 45 -17.38 3.12 1.66
N THR A 46 -18.39 3.24 0.79
CA THR A 46 -18.41 2.53 -0.51
C THR A 46 -17.22 2.92 -1.39
N THR A 47 -16.88 4.21 -1.46
CA THR A 47 -15.71 4.66 -2.24
C THR A 47 -14.41 4.08 -1.68
N PHE A 48 -14.29 3.96 -0.35
CA PHE A 48 -13.11 3.38 0.29
C PHE A 48 -12.99 1.89 -0.03
N GLU A 49 -14.09 1.14 0.10
CA GLU A 49 -14.18 -0.28 -0.23
C GLU A 49 -13.82 -0.53 -1.71
N GLU A 50 -14.37 0.26 -2.63
CA GLU A 50 -14.08 0.17 -4.07
C GLU A 50 -12.59 0.40 -4.36
N ARG A 51 -11.97 1.40 -3.71
CA ARG A 51 -10.53 1.68 -3.89
C ARG A 51 -9.65 0.60 -3.27
N MET A 52 -10.03 0.07 -2.11
CA MET A 52 -9.28 -1.03 -1.49
C MET A 52 -9.33 -2.27 -2.38
N ALA A 53 -10.51 -2.61 -2.90
CA ALA A 53 -10.69 -3.74 -3.82
C ALA A 53 -9.89 -3.55 -5.11
N ALA A 54 -9.93 -2.37 -5.72
CA ALA A 54 -9.14 -2.06 -6.93
C ALA A 54 -7.63 -2.16 -6.67
N ALA A 55 -7.17 -1.66 -5.52
CA ALA A 55 -5.77 -1.80 -5.13
C ALA A 55 -5.40 -3.27 -4.95
N THR A 56 -6.16 -4.06 -4.20
CA THR A 56 -5.92 -5.50 -4.04
C THR A 56 -5.92 -6.26 -5.38
N GLU A 57 -6.84 -5.92 -6.30
CA GLU A 57 -6.89 -6.53 -7.63
C GLU A 57 -5.58 -6.30 -8.39
N GLN A 58 -5.01 -5.09 -8.33
CA GLN A 58 -3.72 -4.76 -8.95
C GLN A 58 -2.61 -5.73 -8.52
N PHE A 59 -2.48 -6.04 -7.23
CA PHE A 59 -1.48 -6.99 -6.72
C PHE A 59 -1.79 -8.45 -7.05
N SER A 60 -3.07 -8.84 -7.07
CA SER A 60 -3.48 -10.22 -7.36
C SER A 60 -3.47 -10.59 -8.85
N SER A 61 -3.43 -9.59 -9.73
CA SER A 61 -3.59 -9.79 -11.18
C SER A 61 -2.39 -10.40 -11.89
N GLY A 62 -1.27 -10.66 -11.17
CA GLY A 62 -0.02 -11.13 -11.77
C GLY A 62 0.74 -10.06 -12.55
N SER A 63 0.32 -8.79 -12.42
CA SER A 63 0.98 -7.66 -13.07
C SER A 63 2.35 -7.36 -12.46
N ASP A 64 3.28 -6.91 -13.31
CA ASP A 64 4.55 -6.35 -12.86
C ASP A 64 4.29 -5.16 -11.93
N LEU A 65 5.04 -5.09 -10.84
CA LEU A 65 4.87 -4.08 -9.81
C LEU A 65 6.21 -3.60 -9.25
N ALA A 66 6.38 -2.28 -9.17
CA ALA A 66 7.45 -1.64 -8.43
C ALA A 66 6.86 -0.71 -7.37
N GLY A 67 7.46 -0.70 -6.19
CA GLY A 67 7.09 0.23 -5.15
C GLY A 67 8.01 0.23 -3.94
N LEU A 68 7.66 1.08 -2.98
CA LEU A 68 8.36 1.27 -1.73
C LEU A 68 7.42 0.92 -0.58
N GLU A 69 7.74 -0.14 0.14
CA GLU A 69 7.14 -0.42 1.44
C GLU A 69 7.93 0.30 2.54
N TYR A 70 7.27 0.78 3.58
CA TYR A 70 7.94 1.42 4.70
C TYR A 70 7.26 1.16 6.04
N VAL A 71 8.07 1.18 7.10
CA VAL A 71 7.68 1.20 8.51
C VAL A 71 8.56 2.21 9.22
N SER A 72 7.98 3.27 9.76
CA SER A 72 8.71 4.36 10.39
C SER A 72 8.06 4.82 11.69
N ILE A 73 8.87 5.20 12.68
CA ILE A 73 8.47 6.03 13.82
C ILE A 73 9.10 7.41 13.62
N LEU A 74 8.26 8.45 13.55
CA LEU A 74 8.70 9.83 13.36
C LEU A 74 8.43 10.70 14.59
N GLY A 75 9.36 11.59 14.92
CA GLY A 75 9.17 12.67 15.90
C GLY A 75 9.12 12.22 17.35
N GLY A 76 9.64 11.04 17.67
CA GLY A 76 9.73 10.48 19.02
C GLY A 76 11.16 10.27 19.50
N ALA A 77 11.34 9.73 20.71
CA ALA A 77 12.66 9.36 21.23
C ALA A 77 13.27 8.14 20.50
N ASP A 78 12.39 7.27 19.99
CA ASP A 78 12.74 6.00 19.33
C ASP A 78 12.50 6.09 17.82
N GLU A 79 13.02 7.14 17.17
CA GLU A 79 12.92 7.26 15.71
C GLU A 79 13.51 6.03 15.02
N PHE A 80 12.72 5.47 14.13
CA PHE A 80 13.04 4.26 13.39
C PHE A 80 12.54 4.43 11.97
N ASP A 81 13.28 3.89 11.01
CA ASP A 81 12.86 3.88 9.63
C ASP A 81 13.37 2.61 8.97
N LEU A 82 12.46 1.86 8.36
CA LEU A 82 12.75 0.69 7.55
C LEU A 82 11.98 0.84 6.25
N THR A 83 12.70 0.78 5.14
CA THR A 83 12.14 0.86 3.81
C THR A 83 12.53 -0.38 3.02
N ARG A 84 11.66 -0.76 2.09
CA ARG A 84 11.84 -1.92 1.23
C ARG A 84 11.45 -1.55 -0.18
N GLU A 85 12.42 -1.49 -1.06
CA GLU A 85 12.15 -1.39 -2.50
C GLU A 85 11.71 -2.77 -2.98
N VAL A 86 10.46 -2.87 -3.43
CA VAL A 86 9.84 -4.13 -3.89
C VAL A 86 9.69 -4.08 -5.40
N THR A 87 10.14 -5.14 -6.07
CA THR A 87 9.95 -5.36 -7.51
C THR A 87 9.40 -6.76 -7.73
N LEU A 88 8.31 -6.86 -8.47
CA LEU A 88 7.64 -8.10 -8.91
C LEU A 88 7.62 -8.12 -10.44
N VAL A 89 8.15 -9.17 -11.05
CA VAL A 89 8.18 -9.30 -12.53
C VAL A 89 7.74 -10.69 -12.98
N GLY A 90 6.80 -10.74 -13.91
CA GLY A 90 6.35 -11.94 -14.61
C GLY A 90 5.35 -12.82 -13.84
N GLU A 91 5.02 -13.96 -14.44
CA GLU A 91 4.07 -14.95 -13.89
C GLU A 91 4.62 -16.38 -14.11
N PRO A 92 4.99 -17.14 -13.06
CA PRO A 92 5.08 -16.73 -11.65
C PRO A 92 6.09 -15.60 -11.43
N ALA A 93 5.82 -14.72 -10.46
CA ALA A 93 6.59 -13.50 -10.25
C ALA A 93 7.98 -13.79 -9.67
N THR A 94 9.00 -13.21 -10.30
CA THR A 94 10.30 -13.00 -9.66
C THR A 94 10.16 -11.84 -8.68
N VAL A 95 10.58 -12.05 -7.43
CA VAL A 95 10.46 -11.05 -6.36
C VAL A 95 11.85 -10.57 -5.96
N VAL A 96 12.02 -9.25 -5.93
CA VAL A 96 13.23 -8.60 -5.45
C VAL A 96 12.82 -7.61 -4.36
N VAL A 97 13.44 -7.73 -3.19
CA VAL A 97 13.28 -6.78 -2.10
C VAL A 97 14.66 -6.27 -1.69
N ARG A 98 14.84 -4.94 -1.64
CA ARG A 98 16.05 -4.32 -1.09
C ARG A 98 15.67 -3.55 0.16
N GLU A 99 16.27 -3.90 1.29
CA GLU A 99 15.99 -3.25 2.56
C GLU A 99 16.96 -2.10 2.84
N SER A 100 16.45 -1.00 3.37
CA SER A 100 17.26 0.06 3.98
C SER A 100 16.68 0.42 5.34
N SER A 101 17.54 0.54 6.34
CA SER A 101 17.16 0.75 7.73
C SER A 101 17.98 1.86 8.36
N SER A 102 17.38 2.57 9.32
CA SER A 102 18.10 3.54 10.16
C SER A 102 19.05 2.85 11.16
N ARG A 103 18.88 1.55 11.40
CA ARG A 103 19.77 0.73 12.25
C ARG A 103 20.87 0.11 11.38
N GLU A 104 22.10 0.09 11.91
CA GLU A 104 23.24 -0.39 11.14
C GLU A 104 23.24 -1.92 11.02
N GLY A 105 23.13 -2.42 9.79
CA GLY A 105 23.38 -3.81 9.45
C GLY A 105 22.23 -4.79 9.68
N ASP A 106 21.03 -4.33 10.03
CA ASP A 106 19.83 -5.16 10.31
C ASP A 106 18.94 -5.40 9.08
N THR A 107 19.45 -5.10 7.89
CA THR A 107 18.77 -5.27 6.60
C THR A 107 18.87 -6.71 6.09
N ILE A 108 17.83 -7.17 5.39
CA ILE A 108 17.80 -8.44 4.67
C ILE A 108 17.22 -8.19 3.28
N ASP A 109 18.07 -8.24 2.25
CA ASP A 109 17.55 -8.21 0.87
C ASP A 109 17.07 -9.61 0.50
N LEU A 110 16.06 -9.69 -0.38
CA LEU A 110 15.47 -10.93 -0.84
C LEU A 110 15.48 -10.98 -2.37
N TYR A 111 15.83 -12.15 -2.91
CA TYR A 111 15.65 -12.53 -4.29
C TYR A 111 14.92 -13.87 -4.35
N HIS A 112 13.77 -13.92 -5.02
CA HIS A 112 13.02 -15.11 -5.33
C HIS A 112 12.88 -15.22 -6.84
N GLU A 113 13.37 -16.30 -7.44
CA GLU A 113 13.14 -16.57 -8.85
C GLU A 113 11.72 -17.12 -9.04
N GLY A 114 10.98 -16.59 -10.01
CA GLY A 114 9.59 -16.99 -10.25
C GLY A 114 9.43 -18.50 -10.42
N GLY A 115 8.65 -19.12 -9.54
CA GLY A 115 8.37 -20.56 -9.55
C GLY A 115 9.44 -21.43 -8.87
N SER A 116 10.41 -20.80 -8.21
CA SER A 116 11.36 -21.48 -7.32
C SER A 116 10.67 -21.92 -6.01
N ASP A 117 11.20 -22.98 -5.41
CA ASP A 117 10.80 -23.44 -4.06
C ASP A 117 11.69 -22.81 -2.96
N THR A 118 12.59 -21.88 -3.33
CA THR A 118 13.56 -21.26 -2.42
C THR A 118 13.69 -19.76 -2.63
N ASP A 119 14.01 -19.06 -1.54
CA ASP A 119 14.36 -17.64 -1.51
C ASP A 119 15.85 -17.49 -1.19
N PHE A 120 16.48 -16.48 -1.79
CA PHE A 120 17.86 -16.10 -1.50
C PHE A 120 17.87 -14.80 -0.71
N LEU A 121 18.49 -14.83 0.46
CA LEU A 121 18.62 -13.71 1.38
C LEU A 121 20.06 -13.17 1.35
N LEU A 122 20.21 -11.86 1.20
CA LEU A 122 21.47 -11.17 1.43
C LEU A 122 21.42 -10.53 2.81
N LEU A 123 22.20 -11.08 3.72
CA LEU A 123 22.17 -10.70 5.13
C LEU A 123 23.05 -9.48 5.39
N GLY A 124 22.49 -8.48 6.08
CA GLY A 124 23.22 -7.34 6.60
C GLY A 124 24.30 -7.73 7.63
N SER A 125 25.18 -6.79 7.95
CA SER A 125 26.36 -7.08 8.79
C SER A 125 26.02 -7.61 10.19
N MET A 126 24.86 -7.24 10.74
CA MET A 126 24.36 -7.74 12.03
C MET A 126 24.15 -9.27 12.00
N PHE A 127 23.73 -9.81 10.87
CA PHE A 127 23.40 -11.23 10.70
C PHE A 127 24.51 -12.02 10.00
N SER A 128 25.66 -11.40 9.75
CA SER A 128 26.75 -12.00 8.95
C SER A 128 27.31 -13.30 9.53
N GLU A 129 27.16 -13.55 10.84
CA GLU A 129 27.59 -14.81 11.46
C GLU A 129 26.63 -15.98 11.20
N LEU A 130 25.40 -15.70 10.74
CA LEU A 130 24.39 -16.73 10.46
C LEU A 130 24.64 -17.45 9.13
N SER A 131 25.47 -16.89 8.25
CA SER A 131 25.77 -17.47 6.94
C SER A 131 27.25 -17.29 6.59
N PRO A 132 28.00 -18.39 6.36
CA PRO A 132 29.41 -18.32 5.99
C PRO A 132 29.66 -17.81 4.55
N THR A 133 28.62 -17.69 3.73
CA THR A 133 28.68 -17.17 2.36
C THR A 133 27.92 -15.87 2.23
N LEU A 134 27.99 -15.24 1.05
CA LEU A 134 27.32 -13.97 0.80
C LEU A 134 25.79 -14.09 0.83
N TRP A 135 25.25 -15.15 0.23
CA TRP A 135 23.82 -15.41 0.16
C TRP A 135 23.43 -16.58 1.06
N THR A 136 22.20 -16.53 1.55
CA THR A 136 21.56 -17.60 2.32
C THR A 136 20.34 -18.09 1.57
N GLU A 137 20.26 -19.37 1.28
CA GLU A 137 19.08 -19.98 0.65
C GLU A 137 18.19 -20.60 1.72
N VAL A 138 16.90 -20.26 1.67
CA VAL A 138 15.86 -20.80 2.56
C VAL A 138 14.68 -21.30 1.72
N PRO A 139 13.88 -22.27 2.21
CA PRO A 139 12.60 -22.61 1.60
C PRO A 139 11.71 -21.38 1.47
N THR A 140 11.07 -21.24 0.31
CA THR A 140 10.21 -20.09 0.05
C THR A 140 8.89 -20.16 0.82
N VAL A 141 8.40 -18.99 1.22
CA VAL A 141 7.00 -18.79 1.64
C VAL A 141 6.18 -18.06 0.57
N ILE A 142 6.84 -17.55 -0.48
CA ILE A 142 6.20 -16.81 -1.55
C ILE A 142 5.40 -17.79 -2.42
N GLY A 143 4.09 -17.56 -2.53
CA GLY A 143 3.18 -18.47 -3.23
C GLY A 143 2.88 -19.77 -2.47
N ALA A 144 3.37 -19.91 -1.23
CA ALA A 144 2.97 -21.00 -0.36
C ALA A 144 1.49 -20.83 0.04
N GLU A 145 0.76 -21.95 0.09
CA GLU A 145 -0.63 -22.02 0.58
C GLU A 145 -1.66 -21.14 -0.14
N ASP A 146 -1.32 -20.63 -1.34
CA ASP A 146 -2.12 -19.64 -2.08
C ASP A 146 -2.45 -18.38 -1.25
N ASP A 147 -1.63 -18.04 -0.24
CA ASP A 147 -1.83 -16.86 0.61
C ASP A 147 -1.20 -15.60 -0.03
N PRO A 148 -2.00 -14.67 -0.59
CA PRO A 148 -1.47 -13.46 -1.20
C PRO A 148 -0.81 -12.52 -0.19
N CYS A 149 -1.04 -12.70 1.11
CA CYS A 149 -0.48 -11.85 2.15
C CYS A 149 1.00 -12.13 2.44
N LEU A 150 1.55 -13.24 1.94
CA LEU A 150 2.97 -13.56 2.03
C LEU A 150 3.81 -12.83 0.97
N LEU A 151 3.17 -12.26 -0.07
CA LEU A 151 3.85 -11.43 -1.04
C LEU A 151 4.24 -10.07 -0.43
N PRO A 152 5.49 -9.62 -0.59
CA PRO A 152 5.87 -8.24 -0.32
C PRO A 152 4.94 -7.25 -1.03
N ALA A 153 4.72 -6.08 -0.43
CA ALA A 153 3.66 -5.11 -0.79
C ALA A 153 2.21 -5.53 -0.46
N SER A 154 1.79 -6.77 -0.78
CA SER A 154 0.43 -7.25 -0.50
C SER A 154 0.11 -7.30 1.00
N ARG A 155 1.12 -7.59 1.83
CA ARG A 155 0.95 -7.69 3.28
C ARG A 155 0.37 -6.43 3.95
N ILE A 156 0.69 -5.24 3.43
CA ILE A 156 0.17 -3.96 3.95
C ILE A 156 -1.34 -3.86 3.74
N PHE A 157 -1.83 -4.32 2.57
CA PHE A 157 -3.26 -4.38 2.27
C PHE A 157 -3.97 -5.42 3.12
N CYS A 158 -3.34 -6.59 3.31
CA CYS A 158 -3.88 -7.62 4.19
C CYS A 158 -4.01 -7.12 5.63
N GLY A 159 -2.97 -6.51 6.17
CA GLY A 159 -2.99 -5.93 7.51
C GLY A 159 -4.02 -4.80 7.64
N ALA A 160 -4.13 -3.91 6.64
CA ALA A 160 -5.15 -2.86 6.62
C ALA A 160 -6.57 -3.44 6.61
N THR A 161 -6.83 -4.43 5.76
CA THR A 161 -8.15 -5.08 5.63
C THR A 161 -8.52 -5.84 6.90
N ALA A 162 -7.57 -6.58 7.47
CA ALA A 162 -7.77 -7.30 8.72
C ALA A 162 -8.01 -6.36 9.90
N ALA A 163 -7.26 -5.24 9.98
CA ALA A 163 -7.45 -4.22 11.02
C ALA A 163 -8.80 -3.49 10.92
N LEU A 164 -9.39 -3.41 9.72
CA LEU A 164 -10.75 -2.87 9.54
C LEU A 164 -11.84 -3.90 9.87
N ALA A 165 -11.57 -5.18 9.60
CA ALA A 165 -12.49 -6.28 9.90
C ALA A 165 -12.52 -6.66 11.39
N ALA A 166 -11.44 -6.39 12.12
CA ALA A 166 -11.38 -6.54 13.57
C ALA A 166 -12.29 -5.49 14.24
N GLU A 167 -13.58 -5.77 14.37
CA GLU A 167 -14.51 -4.89 15.08
C GLU A 167 -14.25 -4.93 16.60
N GLU A 168 -13.39 -4.04 17.10
CA GLU A 168 -13.29 -3.74 18.53
C GLU A 168 -13.84 -2.35 18.84
N GLY A 169 -14.94 -2.30 19.59
CA GLY A 169 -15.55 -1.07 20.08
C GLY A 169 -16.90 -0.72 19.45
N ASN A 170 -17.58 0.28 20.03
CA ASN A 170 -18.88 0.78 19.54
C ASN A 170 -18.74 2.03 18.65
N GLU A 171 -17.52 2.44 18.30
CA GLU A 171 -17.29 3.63 17.49
C GLU A 171 -17.35 3.27 16.01
N ALA A 172 -18.26 3.91 15.29
CA ALA A 172 -18.40 3.70 13.86
C ALA A 172 -17.16 4.27 13.13
N PRO A 173 -16.67 3.57 12.09
CA PRO A 173 -15.58 4.09 11.26
C PRO A 173 -15.96 5.46 10.69
N ILE A 174 -15.03 6.40 10.74
CA ILE A 174 -15.19 7.74 10.19
C ILE A 174 -14.39 7.82 8.91
N TYR A 175 -15.07 8.11 7.81
CA TYR A 175 -14.46 8.28 6.51
C TYR A 175 -14.29 9.75 6.15
N ASP A 176 -13.18 10.07 5.50
CA ASP A 176 -12.92 11.37 4.90
C ASP A 176 -12.35 11.22 3.49
N LEU A 177 -12.63 12.20 2.63
CA LEU A 177 -12.11 12.25 1.26
C LEU A 177 -11.62 13.68 1.00
N SER A 178 -10.37 13.77 0.59
CA SER A 178 -9.75 15.02 0.14
C SER A 178 -9.20 14.86 -1.27
N THR A 179 -9.06 15.96 -1.99
CA THR A 179 -8.41 16.01 -3.30
C THR A 179 -7.62 17.30 -3.36
N ASP A 180 -6.34 17.21 -3.74
CA ASP A 180 -5.48 18.39 -3.85
C ASP A 180 -5.54 19.04 -5.25
N ASP A 181 -4.83 20.15 -5.42
CA ASP A 181 -4.82 20.94 -6.65
C ASP A 181 -4.23 20.17 -7.86
N ALA A 182 -3.46 19.10 -7.62
CA ALA A 182 -2.92 18.23 -8.67
C ALA A 182 -3.91 17.13 -9.08
N GLY A 183 -5.05 17.02 -8.39
CA GLY A 183 -6.05 15.97 -8.61
C GLY A 183 -5.77 14.69 -7.85
N VAL A 184 -4.73 14.64 -7.00
CA VAL A 184 -4.47 13.47 -6.16
C VAL A 184 -5.55 13.41 -5.07
N SER A 185 -6.24 12.29 -5.01
CA SER A 185 -7.34 12.06 -4.08
C SER A 185 -6.91 11.11 -2.97
N ARG A 186 -7.25 11.46 -1.72
CA ARG A 186 -6.95 10.66 -0.54
C ARG A 186 -8.24 10.34 0.17
N ILE A 187 -8.58 9.06 0.25
CA ILE A 187 -9.69 8.58 1.07
C ILE A 187 -9.12 7.90 2.31
N SER A 188 -9.65 8.25 3.48
CA SER A 188 -9.16 7.73 4.74
C SER A 188 -10.29 7.18 5.60
N VAL A 189 -9.97 6.17 6.40
CA VAL A 189 -10.85 5.60 7.43
C VAL A 189 -10.09 5.53 8.74
N THR A 190 -10.78 5.83 9.84
CA THR A 190 -10.26 5.66 11.20
C THR A 190 -10.63 4.29 11.76
N THR A 191 -9.66 3.60 12.36
CA THR A 191 -9.83 2.34 13.11
C THR A 191 -9.12 2.44 14.47
N SER A 192 -9.29 1.46 15.35
CA SER A 192 -8.56 1.36 16.61
C SER A 192 -7.08 1.06 16.36
N LEU A 193 -6.17 1.70 17.13
CA LEU A 193 -4.76 1.33 17.11
C LEU A 193 -4.53 -0.10 17.64
N ALA A 194 -5.40 -0.60 18.54
CA ALA A 194 -5.32 -1.99 18.99
C ALA A 194 -5.57 -2.99 17.84
N ASN A 195 -6.50 -2.68 16.93
CA ASN A 195 -6.74 -3.49 15.74
C ASN A 195 -5.52 -3.54 14.83
N LEU A 196 -4.86 -2.40 14.64
CA LEU A 196 -3.61 -2.33 13.87
C LEU A 196 -2.50 -3.14 14.54
N ALA A 197 -2.35 -3.00 15.86
CA ALA A 197 -1.35 -3.73 16.65
C ALA A 197 -1.56 -5.25 16.61
N ALA A 198 -2.82 -5.71 16.58
CA ALA A 198 -3.14 -7.12 16.39
C ALA A 198 -2.68 -7.68 15.03
N GLN A 199 -2.39 -6.80 14.04
CA GLN A 199 -1.83 -7.17 12.73
C GLN A 199 -0.31 -6.98 12.64
N ALA A 200 0.39 -6.78 13.77
CA ALA A 200 1.83 -6.52 13.77
C ALA A 200 2.64 -7.58 13.02
N GLY A 201 2.26 -8.86 13.14
CA GLY A 201 2.90 -9.96 12.39
C GLY A 201 2.70 -9.84 10.88
N THR A 202 1.46 -9.61 10.42
CA THR A 202 1.14 -9.43 9.00
C THR A 202 1.82 -8.20 8.42
N LEU A 203 1.88 -7.10 9.18
CA LEU A 203 2.53 -5.86 8.77
C LEU A 203 4.05 -5.89 8.94
N ALA A 204 4.62 -7.00 9.41
CA ALA A 204 6.04 -7.16 9.73
C ALA A 204 6.59 -5.99 10.56
N LEU A 205 5.82 -5.54 11.56
CA LEU A 205 6.27 -4.52 12.50
C LEU A 205 7.36 -5.10 13.40
N PRO A 206 8.44 -4.34 13.69
CA PRO A 206 9.39 -4.72 14.72
C PRO A 206 8.70 -5.08 16.05
N SER A 207 9.23 -6.10 16.73
CA SER A 207 8.73 -6.50 18.05
C SER A 207 8.77 -5.34 19.03
N GLY A 208 7.71 -5.18 19.82
CA GLY A 208 7.59 -4.12 20.82
C GLY A 208 7.32 -2.72 20.26
N LEU A 209 7.21 -2.54 18.93
CA LEU A 209 6.90 -1.25 18.31
C LEU A 209 5.51 -0.74 18.72
N VAL A 210 4.53 -1.62 18.66
CA VAL A 210 3.16 -1.39 19.12
C VAL A 210 2.66 -2.69 19.74
N ASP A 211 2.26 -2.64 21.01
CA ASP A 211 1.69 -3.78 21.72
C ASP A 211 0.23 -3.49 22.04
N ALA A 212 -0.68 -4.30 21.47
CA ALA A 212 -2.12 -4.19 21.64
C ALA A 212 -2.55 -4.17 23.11
N GLU A 213 -1.81 -4.83 24.01
CA GLU A 213 -2.12 -4.87 25.45
C GLU A 213 -1.78 -3.56 26.18
N THR A 214 -0.93 -2.72 25.57
CA THR A 214 -0.44 -1.47 26.16
C THR A 214 -0.95 -0.21 25.47
N VAL A 215 -1.62 -0.36 24.31
CA VAL A 215 -2.25 0.75 23.60
C VAL A 215 -3.38 1.34 24.46
N ASP A 216 -3.34 2.66 24.67
CA ASP A 216 -4.37 3.38 25.41
C ASP A 216 -5.76 3.18 24.76
N GLU A 217 -6.76 2.87 25.59
CA GLU A 217 -8.16 2.75 25.16
C GLU A 217 -8.60 4.03 24.44
N GLY A 218 -9.11 3.88 23.21
CA GLY A 218 -9.53 5.00 22.35
C GLY A 218 -8.41 5.60 21.48
N SER A 219 -7.19 5.04 21.51
CA SER A 219 -6.17 5.37 20.52
C SER A 219 -6.61 4.93 19.13
N VAL A 220 -6.45 5.83 18.15
CA VAL A 220 -6.91 5.60 16.78
C VAL A 220 -5.76 5.53 15.79
N ALA A 221 -5.92 4.69 14.78
CA ALA A 221 -5.10 4.66 13.58
C ALA A 221 -5.92 5.15 12.38
N THR A 222 -5.26 5.70 11.38
CA THR A 222 -5.86 6.15 10.12
C THR A 222 -5.27 5.35 8.98
N ILE A 223 -6.12 4.74 8.17
CA ILE A 223 -5.74 4.05 6.93
C ILE A 223 -6.14 4.97 5.79
N THR A 224 -5.20 5.32 4.92
CA THR A 224 -5.38 6.25 3.81
C THR A 224 -4.99 5.58 2.50
N ILE A 225 -5.92 5.58 1.53
CA ILE A 225 -5.65 5.18 0.16
C ILE A 225 -5.50 6.45 -0.69
N GLN A 226 -4.38 6.55 -1.39
CA GLN A 226 -4.11 7.60 -2.35
C GLN A 226 -4.33 7.10 -3.78
N SER A 227 -4.91 7.97 -4.59
CA SER A 227 -5.08 7.74 -6.02
C SER A 227 -4.70 8.99 -6.79
N ASP A 228 -4.12 8.83 -7.98
CA ASP A 228 -3.80 9.94 -8.86
C ASP A 228 -5.04 10.61 -9.46
N ALA A 229 -4.82 11.60 -10.34
CA ALA A 229 -5.89 12.34 -11.01
C ALA A 229 -6.73 11.49 -11.97
N GLU A 230 -6.22 10.32 -12.38
CA GLU A 230 -6.89 9.34 -13.26
C GLU A 230 -7.63 8.27 -12.44
N GLY A 231 -7.45 8.28 -11.12
CA GLY A 231 -8.06 7.36 -10.17
C GLY A 231 -7.27 6.06 -9.99
N ALA A 232 -6.06 5.96 -10.54
CA ALA A 232 -5.19 4.80 -10.32
C ALA A 232 -4.63 4.84 -8.90
N PHE A 233 -4.47 3.66 -8.29
CA PHE A 233 -3.87 3.53 -6.97
C PHE A 233 -2.41 4.00 -6.99
N THR A 234 -2.02 4.79 -6.00
CA THR A 234 -0.63 5.25 -5.85
C THR A 234 -0.02 4.90 -4.50
N ALA A 235 -0.79 4.92 -3.42
CA ALA A 235 -0.27 4.58 -2.10
C ALA A 235 -1.34 4.11 -1.11
N LEU A 236 -0.93 3.27 -0.17
CA LEU A 236 -1.68 2.91 1.03
C LEU A 236 -0.82 3.24 2.24
N GLU A 237 -1.33 4.06 3.16
CA GLU A 237 -0.63 4.44 4.39
C GLU A 237 -1.52 4.20 5.60
N LEU A 238 -0.99 3.49 6.58
CA LEU A 238 -1.52 3.31 7.92
C LEU A 238 -0.69 4.21 8.84
N SER A 239 -1.36 5.03 9.63
CA SER A 239 -0.67 5.99 10.48
C SER A 239 -1.36 6.18 11.81
N ALA A 240 -0.58 6.23 12.88
CA ALA A 240 -1.12 6.32 14.24
C ALA A 240 -0.21 7.13 15.16
N PRO A 241 -0.74 8.05 15.99
CA PRO A 241 0.03 8.58 17.11
C PRO A 241 0.29 7.45 18.12
N LEU A 242 1.52 7.34 18.61
CA LEU A 242 1.90 6.35 19.63
C LEU A 242 1.77 6.90 21.07
N GLY A 243 1.37 8.16 21.21
CA GLY A 243 1.24 8.83 22.51
C GLY A 243 2.58 9.27 23.11
N GLY A 244 2.49 10.07 24.17
CA GLY A 244 3.67 10.53 24.93
C GLY A 244 4.76 11.18 24.08
N GLU A 245 6.00 10.73 24.27
CA GLU A 245 7.19 11.12 23.50
C GLU A 245 7.53 10.08 22.41
N SER A 246 6.64 9.11 22.14
CA SER A 246 6.89 7.98 21.22
C SER A 246 6.64 8.32 19.74
N GLY A 247 6.16 9.52 19.44
CA GLY A 247 6.00 10.00 18.07
C GLY A 247 4.79 9.41 17.33
N ARG A 248 4.95 9.20 16.03
CA ARG A 248 3.92 8.69 15.12
C ARG A 248 4.44 7.48 14.35
N LEU A 249 3.67 6.39 14.35
CA LEU A 249 3.85 5.25 13.47
C LEU A 249 3.33 5.59 12.07
N LEU A 250 4.14 5.28 11.06
CA LEU A 250 3.77 5.23 9.65
C LEU A 250 4.11 3.84 9.11
N VAL A 251 3.17 3.21 8.42
CA VAL A 251 3.34 1.91 7.77
C VAL A 251 2.65 2.02 6.42
N GLY A 252 3.32 1.69 5.32
CA GLY A 252 2.67 1.88 4.04
C GLY A 252 3.38 1.25 2.85
N PHE A 253 2.75 1.43 1.71
CA PHE A 253 3.26 1.08 0.40
C PHE A 253 2.96 2.22 -0.58
N GLU A 254 3.94 2.61 -1.38
CA GLU A 254 3.81 3.57 -2.48
C GLU A 254 4.27 2.93 -3.79
N SER A 255 3.46 3.01 -4.85
CA SER A 255 3.88 2.58 -6.18
C SER A 255 4.88 3.59 -6.75
N THR A 256 6.01 3.09 -7.22
CA THR A 256 7.06 3.92 -7.84
C THR A 256 6.92 4.02 -9.36
N GLY A 257 5.86 3.42 -9.93
CA GLY A 257 5.54 3.45 -11.35
C GLY A 257 5.78 2.11 -12.04
N ALA A 258 6.18 2.19 -13.32
CA ALA A 258 6.46 1.00 -14.11
C ALA A 258 7.72 0.29 -13.64
N VAL A 259 7.73 -1.04 -13.72
CA VAL A 259 8.91 -1.85 -13.43
C VAL A 259 9.97 -1.64 -14.49
N ASP A 260 11.22 -1.49 -14.05
CA ASP A 260 12.40 -1.60 -14.91
C ASP A 260 12.96 -3.02 -14.79
N GLU A 261 12.71 -3.86 -15.81
CA GLU A 261 13.21 -5.24 -15.85
C GLU A 261 14.75 -5.30 -15.80
N ASP A 262 15.46 -4.25 -16.23
CA ASP A 262 16.92 -4.19 -16.19
C ASP A 262 17.46 -4.03 -14.74
N GLU A 263 16.60 -3.67 -13.78
CA GLU A 263 16.94 -3.54 -12.36
C GLU A 263 16.81 -4.84 -11.58
N VAL A 264 16.23 -5.90 -12.18
CA VAL A 264 16.14 -7.24 -11.60
C VAL A 264 17.52 -7.90 -11.66
N PRO A 265 18.16 -8.22 -10.52
CA PRO A 265 19.47 -8.85 -10.52
C PRO A 265 19.38 -10.28 -11.05
N ALA A 266 20.52 -10.82 -11.51
CA ALA A 266 20.61 -12.24 -11.79
C ALA A 266 20.58 -13.06 -10.49
N ALA A 267 20.07 -14.28 -10.57
CA ALA A 267 20.10 -15.23 -9.47
C ALA A 267 21.52 -15.40 -8.89
N PRO A 268 21.67 -15.56 -7.56
CA PRO A 268 22.96 -15.80 -6.93
C PRO A 268 23.69 -17.03 -7.49
N SER A 269 25.01 -16.95 -7.51
CA SER A 269 25.87 -18.08 -7.87
C SER A 269 25.77 -19.17 -6.80
N PRO A 270 25.61 -20.45 -7.17
CA PRO A 270 25.51 -21.55 -6.19
C PRO A 270 26.80 -21.75 -5.37
N PHE A 271 27.92 -21.14 -5.78
CA PHE A 271 29.17 -21.17 -5.01
C PHE A 271 29.24 -20.12 -3.89
N ASP A 272 28.28 -19.18 -3.88
CA ASP A 272 28.21 -18.05 -2.95
C ASP A 272 26.98 -18.15 -2.03
N VAL A 273 26.40 -19.35 -1.92
CA VAL A 273 25.15 -19.63 -1.20
C VAL A 273 25.38 -20.65 -0.07
N THR A 274 24.80 -20.37 1.09
CA THR A 274 24.65 -21.30 2.20
C THR A 274 23.18 -21.67 2.29
N THR A 275 22.87 -22.94 2.16
CA THR A 275 21.50 -23.44 2.28
C THR A 275 21.18 -23.74 3.75
N ILE A 276 20.05 -23.22 4.23
CA ILE A 276 19.45 -23.58 5.51
C ILE A 276 18.48 -24.72 5.28
N ASP A 277 18.66 -25.83 5.99
CA ASP A 277 17.75 -26.97 5.90
C ASP A 277 16.35 -26.59 6.40
N ALA A 278 15.30 -27.14 5.77
CA ALA A 278 13.91 -26.83 6.12
C ALA A 278 13.56 -27.10 7.60
N SER A 279 14.27 -28.01 8.28
CA SER A 279 14.09 -28.26 9.72
C SER A 279 14.65 -27.16 10.63
N ASP A 280 15.53 -26.32 10.10
CA ASP A 280 16.32 -25.36 10.85
C ASP A 280 15.92 -23.90 10.52
N VAL A 281 14.96 -23.71 9.59
CA VAL A 281 14.46 -22.40 9.15
C VAL A 281 13.86 -21.60 10.30
N ASP A 282 13.06 -22.24 11.15
CA ASP A 282 12.46 -21.58 12.31
C ASP A 282 13.55 -21.06 13.26
N ALA A 283 14.56 -21.88 13.56
CA ALA A 283 15.68 -21.49 14.41
C ALA A 283 16.53 -20.36 13.78
N PHE A 284 16.68 -20.36 12.45
CA PHE A 284 17.35 -19.30 11.72
C PHE A 284 16.62 -17.96 11.85
N TYR A 285 15.30 -17.94 11.65
CA TYR A 285 14.50 -16.71 11.80
C TYR A 285 14.33 -16.28 13.26
N GLU A 286 14.26 -17.21 14.22
CA GLU A 286 14.30 -16.91 15.65
C GLU A 286 15.61 -16.19 16.04
N GLU A 287 16.75 -16.61 15.49
CA GLU A 287 18.04 -15.98 15.76
C GLU A 287 18.15 -14.59 15.12
N ILE A 288 17.62 -14.40 13.90
CA ILE A 288 17.49 -13.06 13.28
C ILE A 288 16.66 -12.14 14.18
N GLN A 289 15.52 -12.62 14.67
CA GLN A 289 14.64 -11.84 15.54
C GLN A 289 15.34 -11.49 16.85
N ARG A 290 16.02 -12.46 17.47
CA ARG A 290 16.80 -12.26 18.69
C ARG A 290 17.86 -11.17 18.52
N LEU A 291 18.59 -11.16 17.40
CA LEU A 291 19.62 -10.15 17.10
C LEU A 291 19.02 -8.75 16.87
N ARG A 292 17.81 -8.66 16.29
CA ARG A 292 17.10 -7.38 16.11
C ARG A 292 16.60 -6.76 17.43
N ASP A 293 16.40 -7.59 18.45
CA ASP A 293 15.87 -7.20 19.76
C ASP A 293 16.98 -6.84 20.79
N GLU A 294 18.27 -7.03 20.45
CA GLU A 294 19.42 -6.64 21.29
C GLU A 294 19.78 -5.15 21.17
#